data_AF-A0A831VWL8-F1
#
_entry.id   AF-A0A831VWL8-F1
#
_cell.length_a   1.000
_cell.length_b   1.000
_cell.length_c   1.000
_cell.angle_alpha   90.00
_cell.angle_beta   90.00
_cell.angle_gamma   90.00
#
_symmetry.space_group_name_H-M   'P 1'
#
loop_
_entity.id
_entity.type
_entity.pdbx_description
1 polymer ?
#
loop_
_entity_poly.entity_id
_entity_poly.type
_entity_poly.pdbx_seq_one_letter_code
_entity_poly.pdbx_strand_id
1 'polypeptide(L)'
;MAYYLQLAEANAYFGYLTFSFKLEYIVNAMSSLLIIFIVSSKVIVKPSDFFVIFHSLFVLLPYSVLYPMRGFDDTYIYWISFFVLLTPLLLVRCVGVIALHYPLRIPKLLGNWMVLGIALIICLAVVFFGLFNPTESAGFDMATSYIRRLEGRELYPTGSVFAYLNSWVMNGFIPMLAFFAGLKFRILWLFIAFSCWLAFFYLIGVKAPLFILILSALVGFYYGKNNLNKALNLLLFAIYCAFLVFLLETYFFNYSFVADYIIRRAFTVPPFLVSAYFEFISNGAESGWSIWNGFASDRPVSFVVGESFLGHEGLNANTNTFLYQLASGGILAYLFITFVVVSFLGVVDSIYSCRKNPLFIFIGFAFGILVVEQNATTVLVSSGMGIIFILASINGYGNFLNARK
;
A
#
# COMPACT_ATOMS: atom_id res chain seq x y z
N MET A 1 -9.99 -21.36 11.92
CA MET A 1 -11.31 -21.82 11.45
C MET A 1 -11.70 -21.18 10.12
N ALA A 2 -11.82 -19.85 10.03
CA ALA A 2 -12.05 -19.11 8.76
C ALA A 2 -11.13 -19.50 7.59
N TYR A 3 -9.82 -19.66 7.87
CA TYR A 3 -8.87 -20.08 6.84
C TYR A 3 -9.18 -21.47 6.29
N TYR A 4 -9.33 -22.46 7.19
CA TYR A 4 -9.59 -23.85 6.81
C TYR A 4 -10.94 -24.05 6.12
N LEU A 5 -11.99 -23.39 6.61
CA LEU A 5 -13.35 -23.62 6.16
C LEU A 5 -13.66 -23.04 4.78
N GLN A 6 -12.90 -22.05 4.32
CA GLN A 6 -13.22 -21.42 3.03
C GLN A 6 -12.01 -20.88 2.29
N LEU A 7 -11.08 -20.20 2.96
CA LEU A 7 -9.98 -19.54 2.24
C LEU A 7 -8.98 -20.54 1.66
N ALA A 8 -8.66 -21.62 2.40
CA ALA A 8 -7.77 -22.68 1.93
C ALA A 8 -8.44 -23.51 0.82
N GLU A 9 -9.65 -24.01 1.09
CA GLU A 9 -10.38 -24.86 0.15
C GLU A 9 -10.72 -24.11 -1.15
N ALA A 10 -11.30 -22.92 -1.06
CA ALA A 10 -11.68 -22.14 -2.24
C ALA A 10 -10.49 -21.55 -3.00
N ASN A 11 -9.26 -21.63 -2.49
CA ASN A 11 -8.05 -21.18 -3.20
C ASN A 11 -6.99 -22.29 -3.29
N ALA A 12 -7.37 -23.55 -3.09
CA ALA A 12 -6.45 -24.69 -3.23
C ALA A 12 -5.84 -24.74 -4.65
N TYR A 13 -6.59 -24.31 -5.67
CA TYR A 13 -6.12 -24.19 -7.04
C TYR A 13 -5.02 -23.13 -7.25
N PHE A 14 -4.90 -22.15 -6.34
CA PHE A 14 -3.78 -21.21 -6.30
C PHE A 14 -2.59 -21.75 -5.47
N GLY A 15 -2.66 -22.99 -4.99
CA GLY A 15 -1.62 -23.63 -4.19
C GLY A 15 -1.72 -23.35 -2.69
N TYR A 16 -2.90 -22.98 -2.18
CA TYR A 16 -3.10 -22.79 -0.74
C TYR A 16 -3.21 -24.16 -0.06
N LEU A 17 -2.40 -24.38 0.98
CA LEU A 17 -2.36 -25.63 1.72
C LEU A 17 -2.99 -25.47 3.10
N THR A 18 -3.82 -26.44 3.49
CA THR A 18 -4.22 -26.58 4.89
C THR A 18 -3.03 -27.04 5.72
N PHE A 19 -2.67 -26.31 6.76
CA PHE A 19 -1.65 -26.73 7.72
C PHE A 19 -2.29 -27.43 8.92
N SER A 20 -1.56 -27.71 10.00
CA SER A 20 -2.17 -28.18 11.26
C SER A 20 -1.81 -27.24 12.40
N PHE A 21 -2.72 -27.08 13.38
CA PHE A 21 -2.50 -26.24 14.55
C PHE A 21 -1.58 -26.96 15.58
N LYS A 22 -0.34 -27.23 15.18
CA LYS A 22 0.70 -27.77 16.08
C LYS A 22 1.06 -26.73 17.16
N LEU A 23 1.59 -27.21 18.29
CA LEU A 23 2.02 -26.34 19.39
C LEU A 23 3.04 -25.30 18.92
N GLU A 24 4.00 -25.70 18.09
CA GLU A 24 5.03 -24.81 17.51
C GLU A 24 4.43 -23.63 16.75
N TYR A 25 3.45 -23.90 15.88
CA TYR A 25 2.71 -22.85 15.16
C TYR A 25 2.04 -21.88 16.12
N ILE A 26 1.37 -22.38 17.17
CA ILE A 26 0.68 -21.53 18.15
C ILE A 26 1.69 -20.65 18.90
N VAL A 27 2.82 -21.22 19.33
CA VAL A 27 3.89 -20.49 20.03
C VAL A 27 4.48 -19.41 19.13
N ASN A 28 4.81 -19.73 17.88
CA ASN A 28 5.35 -18.79 16.89
C ASN A 28 4.37 -17.66 16.56
N ALA A 29 3.10 -17.99 16.32
CA ALA A 29 2.06 -17.00 16.03
C ALA A 29 1.78 -16.09 17.25
N MET A 30 1.67 -16.64 18.45
CA MET A 30 1.38 -15.83 19.66
C MET A 30 2.54 -14.92 20.04
N SER A 31 3.78 -15.40 19.94
CA SER A 31 4.97 -14.60 20.26
C SER A 31 5.20 -13.49 19.25
N SER A 32 5.05 -13.75 17.95
CA SER A 32 5.12 -12.72 16.91
C SER A 32 3.98 -11.70 17.05
N LEU A 33 2.74 -12.12 17.36
CA LEU A 33 1.63 -11.21 17.64
C LEU A 33 1.91 -10.31 18.86
N LEU A 34 2.54 -10.84 19.90
CA LEU A 34 2.97 -10.05 21.05
C LEU A 34 4.03 -9.00 20.65
N ILE A 35 5.03 -9.39 19.85
CA ILE A 35 6.03 -8.45 19.31
C ILE A 35 5.35 -7.36 18.48
N ILE A 36 4.45 -7.72 17.56
CA ILE A 36 3.69 -6.77 16.75
C ILE A 36 2.90 -5.81 17.65
N PHE A 37 2.25 -6.30 18.71
CA PHE A 37 1.50 -5.45 19.63
C PHE A 37 2.37 -4.44 20.40
N ILE A 38 3.59 -4.84 20.78
CA ILE A 38 4.56 -3.97 21.47
C ILE A 38 5.11 -2.93 20.50
N VAL A 39 5.41 -3.34 19.27
CA VAL A 39 6.12 -2.51 18.30
C VAL A 39 5.16 -1.68 17.42
N SER A 40 3.89 -2.04 17.26
CA SER A 40 2.93 -1.23 16.51
C SER A 40 2.64 0.10 17.21
N SER A 41 2.44 1.16 16.44
CA SER A 41 1.89 2.40 16.98
C SER A 41 0.41 2.22 17.30
N LYS A 42 -0.04 2.78 18.42
CA LYS A 42 -1.45 2.75 18.86
C LYS A 42 -2.18 4.06 18.54
N VAL A 43 -1.42 5.10 18.19
CA VAL A 43 -1.89 6.48 18.05
C VAL A 43 -1.12 7.11 16.88
N ILE A 44 -1.81 7.87 16.03
CA ILE A 44 -1.13 8.67 15.01
C ILE A 44 -0.81 10.03 15.60
N VAL A 45 0.48 10.29 15.79
CA VAL A 45 1.03 11.58 16.20
C VAL A 45 1.79 12.24 15.04
N LYS A 46 2.47 11.43 14.21
CA LYS A 46 3.30 11.89 13.10
C LYS A 46 3.05 11.07 11.82
N PRO A 47 3.41 11.60 10.64
CA PRO A 47 3.22 10.92 9.36
C PRO A 47 3.74 9.48 9.30
N SER A 48 4.92 9.19 9.85
CA SER A 48 5.50 7.84 9.80
C SER A 48 4.73 6.80 10.62
N ASP A 49 3.87 7.21 11.55
CA ASP A 49 3.04 6.27 12.32
C ASP A 49 2.05 5.51 11.41
N PHE A 50 1.63 6.11 10.28
CA PHE A 50 0.81 5.41 9.29
C PHE A 50 1.53 4.21 8.69
N PHE A 51 2.82 4.35 8.33
CA PHE A 51 3.61 3.23 7.83
C PHE A 51 3.73 2.13 8.88
N VAL A 52 4.03 2.49 10.13
CA VAL A 52 4.13 1.52 11.24
C VAL A 52 2.83 0.73 11.39
N ILE A 53 1.68 1.41 11.32
CA ILE A 53 0.36 0.77 11.48
C ILE A 53 0.01 -0.09 10.27
N PHE A 54 0.15 0.42 9.05
CA PHE A 54 -0.20 -0.35 7.84
C PHE A 54 0.74 -1.53 7.61
N HIS A 55 2.04 -1.38 7.84
CA HIS A 55 2.99 -2.48 7.74
C HIS A 55 2.74 -3.54 8.81
N SER A 56 2.39 -3.13 10.04
CA SER A 56 1.97 -4.09 11.08
C SER A 56 0.70 -4.84 10.68
N LEU A 57 -0.32 -4.13 10.18
CA LEU A 57 -1.66 -4.65 9.93
C LEU A 57 -1.75 -5.53 8.68
N PHE A 58 -1.05 -5.16 7.60
CA PHE A 58 -1.18 -5.79 6.29
C PHE A 58 0.02 -6.65 5.89
N VAL A 59 1.18 -6.53 6.57
CA VAL A 59 2.36 -7.37 6.30
C VAL A 59 2.64 -8.31 7.48
N LEU A 60 2.93 -7.75 8.66
CA LEU A 60 3.38 -8.56 9.79
C LEU A 60 2.28 -9.45 10.38
N LEU A 61 1.08 -8.89 10.62
CA LEU A 61 -0.03 -9.63 11.22
C LEU A 61 -0.56 -10.75 10.31
N PRO A 62 -0.74 -10.54 8.99
CA PRO A 62 -1.16 -11.63 8.13
C PRO A 62 -0.08 -12.68 7.99
N TYR A 63 1.20 -12.27 7.86
CA TYR A 63 2.30 -13.22 7.80
C TYR A 63 2.45 -14.05 9.08
N SER A 64 2.31 -13.45 10.27
CA SER A 64 2.48 -14.17 11.53
C SER A 64 1.50 -15.32 11.72
N VAL A 65 0.28 -15.18 11.17
CA VAL A 65 -0.78 -16.19 11.24
C VAL A 65 -0.78 -17.12 10.04
N LEU A 66 -0.36 -16.63 8.86
CA LEU A 66 -0.57 -17.31 7.59
C LEU A 66 0.73 -17.73 6.89
N TYR A 67 1.87 -17.65 7.57
CA TYR A 67 3.14 -18.13 7.03
C TYR A 67 3.13 -19.58 6.50
N PRO A 68 2.41 -20.57 7.11
CA PRO A 68 2.49 -21.96 6.69
C PRO A 68 1.56 -22.28 5.51
N MET A 69 0.91 -21.27 4.91
CA MET A 69 -0.02 -21.45 3.77
C MET A 69 0.58 -22.18 2.56
N ARG A 70 1.91 -22.19 2.43
CA ARG A 70 2.65 -22.89 1.37
C ARG A 70 3.38 -24.14 1.85
N GLY A 71 3.06 -24.64 3.05
CA GLY A 71 3.71 -25.84 3.63
C GLY A 71 5.08 -25.56 4.24
N PHE A 72 5.41 -24.29 4.44
CA PHE A 72 6.66 -23.86 5.05
C PHE A 72 6.53 -23.84 6.58
N ASP A 73 6.84 -24.97 7.23
CA ASP A 73 6.63 -25.18 8.67
C ASP A 73 7.91 -24.97 9.52
N ASP A 74 9.05 -24.64 8.93
CA ASP A 74 10.32 -24.49 9.67
C ASP A 74 10.31 -23.23 10.56
N THR A 75 10.42 -23.44 11.88
CA THR A 75 10.45 -22.39 12.90
C THR A 75 11.63 -21.43 12.73
N TYR A 76 12.81 -21.92 12.36
CA TYR A 76 14.00 -21.09 12.17
C TYR A 76 13.82 -20.13 11.00
N ILE A 77 13.36 -20.65 9.86
CA ILE A 77 13.12 -19.86 8.65
C ILE A 77 11.96 -18.88 8.87
N TYR A 78 10.93 -19.28 9.61
CA TYR A 78 9.86 -18.40 10.03
C TYR A 78 10.39 -17.16 10.77
N TRP A 79 11.23 -17.35 11.79
CA TRP A 79 11.75 -16.24 12.59
C TRP A 79 12.67 -15.33 11.78
N ILE A 80 13.56 -15.88 10.95
CA ILE A 80 14.38 -15.06 10.03
C ILE A 80 13.49 -14.19 9.16
N SER A 81 12.51 -14.81 8.51
CA SER A 81 11.59 -14.14 7.60
C SER A 81 10.78 -13.06 8.32
N PHE A 82 10.31 -13.36 9.54
CA PHE A 82 9.62 -12.40 10.39
C PHE A 82 10.51 -11.21 10.75
N PHE A 83 11.77 -11.42 11.13
CA PHE A 83 12.71 -10.33 11.44
C PHE A 83 13.12 -9.51 10.22
N VAL A 84 13.22 -10.12 9.04
CA VAL A 84 13.39 -9.41 7.76
C VAL A 84 12.23 -8.44 7.52
N LEU A 85 10.99 -8.85 7.81
CA LEU A 85 9.82 -7.98 7.67
C LEU A 85 9.71 -6.95 8.80
N LEU A 86 10.17 -7.27 10.02
CA LEU A 86 10.08 -6.41 11.20
C LEU A 86 11.11 -5.27 11.20
N THR A 87 12.30 -5.51 10.66
CA THR A 87 13.45 -4.58 10.71
C THR A 87 13.13 -3.18 10.15
N PRO A 88 12.49 -3.02 8.98
CA PRO A 88 12.16 -1.69 8.45
C PRO A 88 11.23 -0.91 9.38
N LEU A 89 10.29 -1.60 10.04
CA LEU A 89 9.38 -1.00 10.98
C LEU A 89 10.10 -0.48 12.23
N LEU A 90 11.03 -1.27 12.79
CA LEU A 90 11.86 -0.85 13.92
C LEU A 90 12.69 0.39 13.58
N LEU A 91 13.34 0.39 12.41
CA LEU A 91 14.16 1.51 11.96
C LEU A 91 13.33 2.78 11.74
N VAL A 92 12.13 2.69 11.15
CA VAL A 92 11.21 3.83 11.02
C VAL A 92 10.83 4.38 12.39
N ARG A 93 10.57 3.53 13.39
CA ARG A 93 10.28 4.01 14.76
C ARG A 93 11.45 4.75 15.36
N CYS A 94 12.67 4.20 15.28
CA CYS A 94 13.88 4.82 15.80
C CYS A 94 14.15 6.18 15.14
N VAL A 95 14.16 6.22 13.81
CA VAL A 95 14.41 7.47 13.07
C VAL A 95 13.29 8.47 13.28
N GLY A 96 12.03 8.02 13.37
CA GLY A 96 10.92 8.90 13.68
C GLY A 96 11.03 9.55 15.06
N VAL A 97 11.73 8.97 16.04
CA VAL A 97 11.99 9.63 17.34
C VAL A 97 13.08 10.68 17.19
N ILE A 98 14.13 10.36 16.45
CA ILE A 98 15.24 11.28 16.16
C ILE A 98 14.75 12.49 15.34
N ALA A 99 13.93 12.26 14.31
CA ALA A 99 13.39 13.27 13.41
C ALA A 99 12.59 14.37 14.13
N LEU A 100 11.91 14.03 15.23
CA LEU A 100 11.19 15.00 16.08
C LEU A 100 12.13 15.97 16.78
N HIS A 101 13.37 15.55 17.08
CA HIS A 101 14.37 16.37 17.78
C HIS A 101 15.20 17.24 16.83
N TYR A 102 15.29 16.87 15.54
CA TYR A 102 16.03 17.60 14.51
C TYR A 102 15.08 18.18 13.43
N PRO A 103 14.40 19.30 13.75
CA PRO A 103 13.47 19.94 12.83
C PRO A 103 14.14 20.49 11.57
N LEU A 104 13.70 20.04 10.39
CA LEU A 104 14.15 20.58 9.09
C LEU A 104 13.29 21.78 8.68
N ARG A 105 13.95 22.90 8.35
CA ARG A 105 13.31 24.14 7.90
C ARG A 105 13.61 24.40 6.43
N ILE A 106 12.64 24.16 5.57
CA ILE A 106 12.70 24.50 4.15
C ILE A 106 12.15 25.93 3.96
N PRO A 107 12.60 26.72 2.96
CA PRO A 107 11.97 27.99 2.61
C PRO A 107 10.54 27.79 2.04
N LYS A 108 9.75 28.86 2.02
CA LYS A 108 8.38 28.86 1.51
C LYS A 108 8.36 29.54 0.15
N LEU A 109 7.77 28.89 -0.86
CA LEU A 109 7.68 29.43 -2.21
C LEU A 109 6.24 29.44 -2.72
N LEU A 110 5.42 28.43 -2.38
CA LEU A 110 4.07 28.29 -2.90
C LEU A 110 3.00 28.48 -1.82
N GLY A 111 1.86 29.05 -2.23
CA GLY A 111 0.64 29.09 -1.43
C GLY A 111 -0.22 27.83 -1.59
N ASN A 112 -1.05 27.56 -0.60
CA ASN A 112 -1.95 26.39 -0.57
C ASN A 112 -2.85 26.26 -1.81
N TRP A 113 -3.43 27.37 -2.27
CA TRP A 113 -4.28 27.39 -3.46
C TRP A 113 -3.50 27.11 -4.75
N MET A 114 -2.22 27.49 -4.82
CA MET A 114 -1.38 27.18 -5.97
C MET A 114 -1.11 25.68 -6.05
N VAL A 115 -0.82 25.02 -4.91
CA VAL A 115 -0.61 23.57 -4.88
C VAL A 115 -1.88 22.83 -5.31
N LEU A 116 -3.05 23.25 -4.80
CA LEU A 116 -4.34 22.69 -5.20
C LEU A 116 -4.66 22.95 -6.68
N GLY A 117 -4.34 24.16 -7.18
CA GLY A 117 -4.52 24.53 -8.57
C GLY A 117 -3.64 23.70 -9.51
N ILE A 118 -2.35 23.54 -9.18
CA ILE A 118 -1.42 22.67 -9.93
C ILE A 118 -1.95 21.23 -9.95
N ALA A 119 -2.35 20.69 -8.79
CA ALA A 119 -2.91 19.36 -8.70
C ALA A 119 -4.17 19.19 -9.56
N LEU A 120 -5.08 20.16 -9.51
CA LEU A 120 -6.30 20.15 -10.31
C LEU A 120 -6.00 20.20 -11.81
N ILE A 121 -5.09 21.08 -12.24
CA ILE A 121 -4.67 21.21 -13.64
C ILE A 121 -4.07 19.91 -14.13
N ILE A 122 -3.16 19.27 -13.36
CA ILE A 122 -2.58 17.98 -13.72
C ILE A 122 -3.66 16.91 -13.83
N CYS A 123 -4.56 16.80 -12.84
CA CYS A 123 -5.67 15.84 -12.88
C CYS A 123 -6.54 16.03 -14.14
N LEU A 124 -6.98 17.25 -14.41
CA LEU A 124 -7.86 17.55 -15.54
C LEU A 124 -7.15 17.35 -16.88
N ALA A 125 -5.88 17.75 -17.01
CA ALA A 125 -5.12 17.57 -18.23
C ALA A 125 -4.94 16.09 -18.60
N VAL A 126 -4.60 15.24 -17.61
CA VAL A 126 -4.41 13.81 -17.82
C VAL A 126 -5.74 13.11 -18.10
N VAL A 127 -6.81 13.42 -17.35
CA VAL A 127 -8.15 12.86 -17.60
C VAL A 127 -8.66 13.27 -18.98
N PHE A 128 -8.51 14.55 -19.34
CA PHE A 128 -8.91 15.04 -20.66
C PHE A 128 -8.15 14.28 -21.75
N PHE A 129 -6.82 14.21 -21.68
CA PHE A 129 -6.03 13.47 -22.66
C PHE A 129 -6.44 11.99 -22.77
N GLY A 130 -6.70 11.32 -21.63
CA GLY A 130 -7.18 9.94 -21.60
C GLY A 130 -8.55 9.76 -22.26
N LEU A 131 -9.47 10.72 -22.10
CA LEU A 131 -10.79 10.70 -22.74
C LEU A 131 -10.73 10.95 -24.25
N PHE A 132 -9.70 11.64 -24.75
CA PHE A 132 -9.46 11.77 -26.19
C PHE A 132 -8.85 10.51 -26.83
N ASN A 133 -8.29 9.62 -26.01
CA ASN A 133 -7.68 8.36 -26.45
C ASN A 133 -8.26 7.18 -25.63
N PRO A 134 -9.58 6.93 -25.73
CA PRO A 134 -10.21 5.86 -24.98
C PRO A 134 -9.75 4.48 -25.45
N THR A 135 -9.78 3.50 -24.54
CA THR A 135 -9.72 2.08 -24.87
C THR A 135 -10.92 1.69 -25.73
N GLU A 136 -10.75 0.70 -26.61
CA GLU A 136 -11.86 0.21 -27.45
C GLU A 136 -13.02 -0.32 -26.60
N SER A 137 -12.69 -0.97 -25.47
CA SER A 137 -13.68 -1.51 -24.54
C SER A 137 -14.13 -0.52 -23.44
N ALA A 138 -13.82 0.77 -23.55
CA ALA A 138 -14.16 1.80 -22.56
C ALA A 138 -15.66 1.76 -22.18
N GLY A 139 -15.96 1.84 -20.88
CA GLY A 139 -17.34 1.67 -20.41
C GLY A 139 -17.49 1.67 -18.90
N PHE A 140 -18.70 1.41 -18.39
CA PHE A 140 -18.94 1.27 -16.94
C PHE A 140 -19.14 -0.18 -16.50
N ASP A 141 -19.04 -1.13 -17.42
CA ASP A 141 -19.31 -2.53 -17.12
C ASP A 141 -18.21 -3.17 -16.26
N MET A 142 -18.60 -3.75 -15.12
CA MET A 142 -17.69 -4.42 -14.21
C MET A 142 -17.07 -5.68 -14.82
N ALA A 143 -17.76 -6.36 -15.74
CA ALA A 143 -17.25 -7.58 -16.36
C ALA A 143 -16.06 -7.30 -17.30
N THR A 144 -16.11 -6.23 -18.10
CA THR A 144 -15.02 -5.84 -19.02
C THR A 144 -13.84 -5.17 -18.32
N SER A 145 -13.89 -4.95 -17.00
CA SER A 145 -12.85 -4.22 -16.25
C SER A 145 -11.44 -4.84 -16.39
N TYR A 146 -11.33 -6.16 -16.55
CA TYR A 146 -10.04 -6.82 -16.75
C TYR A 146 -9.50 -6.60 -18.17
N ILE A 147 -10.38 -6.68 -19.18
CA ILE A 147 -10.04 -6.44 -20.59
C ILE A 147 -9.53 -5.02 -20.77
N ARG A 148 -10.27 -4.02 -20.26
CA ARG A 148 -9.84 -2.60 -20.27
C ARG A 148 -8.50 -2.36 -19.59
N ARG A 149 -8.18 -3.16 -18.56
CA ARG A 149 -6.90 -3.05 -17.88
C ARG A 149 -5.76 -3.62 -18.73
N LEU A 150 -6.01 -4.66 -19.52
CA LEU A 150 -5.04 -5.19 -20.48
C LEU A 150 -4.85 -4.22 -21.65
N GLU A 151 -5.94 -3.78 -22.29
CA GLU A 151 -5.89 -2.77 -23.36
C GLU A 151 -5.23 -1.47 -22.89
N GLY A 152 -5.52 -1.03 -21.66
CA GLY A 152 -4.88 0.14 -21.06
C GLY A 152 -3.37 -0.01 -20.86
N ARG A 153 -2.86 -1.24 -20.66
CA ARG A 153 -1.40 -1.50 -20.60
C ARG A 153 -0.77 -1.47 -21.98
N GLU A 154 -1.50 -1.86 -23.02
CA GLU A 154 -1.04 -1.83 -24.40
C GLU A 154 -1.03 -0.40 -24.96
N LEU A 155 -2.09 0.37 -24.71
CA LEU A 155 -2.20 1.79 -25.10
C LEU A 155 -1.21 2.69 -24.34
N TYR A 156 -0.97 2.36 -23.06
CA TYR A 156 -0.10 3.14 -22.18
C TYR A 156 1.06 2.27 -21.69
N PRO A 157 2.03 1.96 -22.57
CA PRO A 157 3.09 1.01 -22.25
C PRO A 157 3.94 1.50 -21.07
N THR A 158 4.40 0.55 -20.27
CA THR A 158 5.30 0.80 -19.14
C THR A 158 6.52 1.59 -19.60
N GLY A 159 6.87 2.64 -18.87
CA GLY A 159 7.97 3.55 -19.22
C GLY A 159 7.55 4.76 -20.05
N SER A 160 6.33 4.78 -20.60
CA SER A 160 5.80 5.98 -21.25
C SER A 160 5.51 7.09 -20.23
N VAL A 161 5.70 8.35 -20.64
CA VAL A 161 5.39 9.53 -19.81
C VAL A 161 3.93 9.52 -19.37
N PHE A 162 3.02 9.12 -20.27
CA PHE A 162 1.61 9.10 -19.97
C PHE A 162 1.20 8.02 -18.96
N ALA A 163 1.83 6.83 -19.00
CA ALA A 163 1.61 5.82 -17.97
C ALA A 163 2.01 6.34 -16.57
N TYR A 164 3.12 7.09 -16.47
CA TYR A 164 3.51 7.73 -15.22
C TYR A 164 2.51 8.81 -14.78
N LEU A 165 2.08 9.69 -15.69
CA LEU A 165 1.10 10.73 -15.39
C LEU A 165 -0.25 10.15 -14.92
N ASN A 166 -0.73 9.09 -15.58
CA ASN A 166 -1.94 8.37 -15.16
C ASN A 166 -1.78 7.84 -13.73
N SER A 167 -0.65 7.19 -13.43
CA SER A 167 -0.38 6.65 -12.11
C SER A 167 -0.22 7.75 -11.05
N TRP A 168 0.40 8.89 -11.37
CA TRP A 168 0.47 10.05 -10.49
C TRP A 168 -0.91 10.58 -10.10
N VAL A 169 -1.80 10.70 -11.10
CA VAL A 169 -3.14 11.22 -10.88
C VAL A 169 -3.97 10.22 -10.08
N MET A 170 -3.96 8.94 -10.44
CA MET A 170 -4.76 7.90 -9.78
C MET A 170 -4.34 7.66 -8.32
N ASN A 171 -3.04 7.51 -8.05
CA ASN A 171 -2.55 7.10 -6.73
C ASN A 171 -2.14 8.29 -5.84
N GLY A 172 -1.82 9.43 -6.44
CA GLY A 172 -1.33 10.62 -5.74
C GLY A 172 -2.34 11.75 -5.71
N PHE A 173 -2.56 12.42 -6.86
CA PHE A 173 -3.29 13.70 -6.88
C PHE A 173 -4.79 13.57 -6.61
N ILE A 174 -5.48 12.54 -7.13
CA ILE A 174 -6.91 12.32 -6.83
C ILE A 174 -7.13 12.07 -5.33
N PRO A 175 -6.40 11.13 -4.68
CA PRO A 175 -6.47 10.95 -3.23
C PRO A 175 -6.12 12.22 -2.45
N MET A 176 -5.14 13.01 -2.92
CA MET A 176 -4.78 14.28 -2.28
C MET A 176 -5.94 15.30 -2.33
N LEU A 177 -6.61 15.43 -3.48
CA LEU A 177 -7.80 16.29 -3.62
C LEU A 177 -8.93 15.82 -2.70
N ALA A 178 -9.16 14.51 -2.61
CA ALA A 178 -10.15 13.93 -1.70
C ALA A 178 -9.81 14.18 -0.21
N PHE A 179 -8.53 14.05 0.17
CA PHE A 179 -8.05 14.40 1.51
C PHE A 179 -8.32 15.87 1.83
N PHE A 180 -8.05 16.79 0.90
CA PHE A 180 -8.37 18.21 1.09
C PHE A 180 -9.87 18.50 1.15
N ALA A 181 -10.67 17.79 0.36
CA ALA A 181 -12.12 17.90 0.40
C ALA A 181 -12.65 17.53 1.78
N GLY A 182 -12.17 16.42 2.34
CA GLY A 182 -12.47 15.98 3.71
C GLY A 182 -12.00 16.98 4.76
N LEU A 183 -10.77 17.47 4.64
CA LEU A 183 -10.17 18.45 5.56
C LEU A 183 -10.98 19.74 5.67
N LYS A 184 -11.48 20.25 4.55
CA LYS A 184 -12.22 21.52 4.46
C LYS A 184 -13.73 21.37 4.46
N PHE A 185 -14.25 20.14 4.48
CA PHE A 185 -15.67 19.83 4.32
C PHE A 185 -16.27 20.45 3.06
N ARG A 186 -15.52 20.44 1.95
CA ARG A 186 -15.94 21.03 0.68
C ARG A 186 -16.31 19.95 -0.32
N ILE A 187 -17.62 19.71 -0.44
CA ILE A 187 -18.20 18.67 -1.30
C ILE A 187 -17.76 18.82 -2.76
N LEU A 188 -17.59 20.05 -3.26
CA LEU A 188 -17.14 20.31 -4.63
C LEU A 188 -15.81 19.61 -4.96
N TRP A 189 -14.81 19.68 -4.07
CA TRP A 189 -13.52 19.03 -4.28
C TRP A 189 -13.62 17.50 -4.25
N LEU A 190 -14.52 16.96 -3.44
CA LEU A 190 -14.79 15.53 -3.40
C LEU A 190 -15.47 15.07 -4.69
N PHE A 191 -16.43 15.85 -5.19
CA PHE A 191 -17.09 15.58 -6.46
C PHE A 191 -16.11 15.61 -7.63
N ILE A 192 -15.19 16.58 -7.67
CA ILE A 192 -14.12 16.65 -8.68
C ILE A 192 -13.23 15.41 -8.59
N ALA A 193 -12.73 15.06 -7.40
CA ALA A 193 -11.87 13.89 -7.21
C ALA A 193 -12.59 12.60 -7.64
N PHE A 194 -13.86 12.46 -7.28
CA PHE A 194 -14.70 11.32 -7.66
C PHE A 194 -14.95 11.27 -9.18
N SER A 195 -15.18 12.42 -9.82
CA SER A 195 -15.36 12.50 -11.28
C SER A 195 -14.09 12.10 -12.03
N CYS A 196 -12.92 12.56 -11.57
CA CYS A 196 -11.64 12.13 -12.12
C CYS A 196 -11.44 10.61 -11.95
N TRP A 197 -11.75 10.07 -10.77
CA TRP A 197 -11.69 8.62 -10.55
C TRP A 197 -12.65 7.87 -11.49
N LEU A 198 -13.87 8.35 -11.66
CA LEU A 198 -14.88 7.74 -12.51
C LEU A 198 -14.44 7.72 -13.98
N ALA A 199 -13.73 8.75 -14.45
CA ALA A 199 -13.10 8.75 -15.77
C ALA A 199 -12.00 7.68 -15.89
N PHE A 200 -11.13 7.49 -14.90
CA PHE A 200 -10.15 6.40 -14.92
C PHE A 200 -10.79 5.02 -14.81
N PHE A 201 -11.87 4.89 -14.06
CA PHE A 201 -12.66 3.66 -14.04
C PHE A 201 -13.25 3.39 -15.42
N TYR A 202 -13.79 4.40 -16.10
CA TYR A 202 -14.30 4.28 -17.46
C TYR A 202 -13.23 3.80 -18.46
N LEU A 203 -12.05 4.42 -18.41
CA LEU A 203 -10.94 4.17 -19.35
C LEU A 203 -10.21 2.84 -19.09
N ILE A 204 -9.81 2.56 -17.84
CA ILE A 204 -8.87 1.46 -17.53
C ILE A 204 -9.49 0.42 -16.57
N GLY A 205 -10.71 0.64 -16.08
CA GLY A 205 -11.41 -0.34 -15.24
C GLY A 205 -10.84 -0.52 -13.83
N VAL A 206 -10.02 0.42 -13.32
CA VAL A 206 -9.32 0.25 -12.04
C VAL A 206 -10.22 0.57 -10.84
N LYS A 207 -10.40 -0.43 -9.95
CA LYS A 207 -11.32 -0.35 -8.79
C LYS A 207 -10.63 0.15 -7.52
N ALA A 208 -9.39 -0.27 -7.28
CA ALA A 208 -8.66 0.01 -6.03
C ALA A 208 -8.50 1.52 -5.69
N PRO A 209 -8.27 2.44 -6.65
CA PRO A 209 -8.16 3.86 -6.34
C PRO A 209 -9.40 4.48 -5.67
N LEU A 210 -10.60 3.90 -5.86
CA LEU A 210 -11.80 4.36 -5.16
C LEU A 210 -11.65 4.22 -3.65
N PHE A 211 -11.10 3.10 -3.20
CA PHE A 211 -10.90 2.81 -1.80
C PHE A 211 -9.92 3.81 -1.17
N ILE A 212 -8.80 4.07 -1.86
CA ILE A 212 -7.80 5.07 -1.42
C ILE A 212 -8.41 6.48 -1.39
N LEU A 213 -9.26 6.83 -2.37
CA LEU A 213 -9.98 8.12 -2.41
C LEU A 213 -10.88 8.28 -1.18
N ILE A 214 -11.72 7.28 -0.89
CA ILE A 214 -12.65 7.31 0.27
C ILE A 214 -11.86 7.40 1.57
N LEU A 215 -10.85 6.55 1.76
CA LEU A 215 -10.01 6.59 2.95
C LEU A 215 -9.27 7.92 3.10
N SER A 216 -8.74 8.48 2.02
CA SER A 216 -8.07 9.79 2.04
C SER A 216 -9.02 10.90 2.51
N ALA A 217 -10.26 10.91 2.01
CA ALA A 217 -11.29 11.85 2.44
C ALA A 217 -11.61 11.69 3.93
N LEU A 218 -11.75 10.45 4.42
CA LEU A 218 -11.99 10.15 5.83
C LEU A 218 -10.84 10.61 6.72
N VAL A 219 -9.59 10.31 6.35
CA VAL A 219 -8.40 10.76 7.08
C VAL A 219 -8.33 12.29 7.12
N GLY A 220 -8.60 12.96 6.01
CA GLY A 220 -8.66 14.42 5.94
C GLY A 220 -9.73 15.01 6.86
N PHE A 221 -10.94 14.43 6.85
CA PHE A 221 -12.05 14.83 7.72
C PHE A 221 -11.72 14.72 9.21
N TYR A 222 -11.16 13.58 9.63
CA TYR A 222 -10.80 13.34 11.03
C TYR A 222 -9.56 14.12 11.46
N TYR A 223 -8.63 14.41 10.55
CA TYR A 223 -7.54 15.34 10.80
C TYR A 223 -8.08 16.74 11.10
N GLY A 224 -9.03 17.24 10.30
CA GLY A 224 -9.67 18.54 10.50
C GLY A 224 -10.40 18.67 11.85
N LYS A 225 -10.83 17.55 12.44
CA LYS A 225 -11.45 17.46 13.77
C LYS A 225 -10.45 17.16 14.91
N ASN A 226 -9.14 17.19 14.64
CA ASN A 226 -8.09 16.80 15.59
C ASN A 226 -8.28 15.40 16.19
N ASN A 227 -8.85 14.47 15.44
CA ASN A 227 -9.17 13.13 15.92
C ASN A 227 -8.81 12.05 14.90
N LEU A 228 -7.55 12.07 14.45
CA LEU A 228 -7.00 11.09 13.51
C LEU A 228 -7.20 9.64 13.97
N ASN A 229 -7.10 9.37 15.27
CA ASN A 229 -7.27 8.02 15.82
C ASN A 229 -8.66 7.44 15.53
N LYS A 230 -9.71 8.28 15.44
CA LYS A 230 -11.04 7.81 15.03
C LYS A 230 -11.06 7.30 13.59
N ALA A 231 -10.26 7.86 12.68
CA ALA A 231 -10.16 7.35 11.30
C ALA A 231 -9.59 5.92 11.29
N LEU A 232 -8.56 5.66 12.10
CA LEU A 232 -8.01 4.32 12.25
C LEU A 232 -8.98 3.37 12.93
N ASN A 233 -9.63 3.79 14.01
CA ASN A 233 -10.61 2.95 14.69
C ASN A 233 -11.76 2.60 13.73
N LEU A 234 -12.17 3.53 12.87
CA LEU A 234 -13.16 3.26 11.83
C LEU A 234 -12.64 2.27 10.78
N LEU A 235 -11.38 2.38 10.36
CA LEU A 235 -10.76 1.40 9.46
C LEU A 235 -10.73 0.00 10.09
N LEU A 236 -10.26 -0.11 11.33
CA LEU A 236 -10.22 -1.37 12.07
C LEU A 236 -11.63 -1.94 12.30
N PHE A 237 -12.59 -1.08 12.61
CA PHE A 237 -14.00 -1.46 12.72
C PHE A 237 -14.54 -1.97 11.39
N ALA A 238 -14.24 -1.30 10.26
CA ALA A 238 -14.66 -1.73 8.94
C ALA A 238 -14.04 -3.10 8.56
N ILE A 239 -12.77 -3.33 8.90
CA ILE A 239 -12.12 -4.63 8.72
C ILE A 239 -12.81 -5.69 9.57
N TYR A 240 -13.09 -5.41 10.85
CA TYR A 240 -13.80 -6.34 11.73
C TYR A 240 -15.20 -6.66 11.21
N CYS A 241 -15.96 -5.65 10.77
CA CYS A 241 -17.25 -5.85 10.12
C CYS A 241 -17.13 -6.69 8.84
N ALA A 242 -16.09 -6.48 8.03
CA ALA A 242 -15.86 -7.31 6.85
C ALA A 242 -15.62 -8.78 7.22
N PHE A 243 -14.85 -9.06 8.29
CA PHE A 243 -14.68 -10.42 8.81
C PHE A 243 -15.99 -11.02 9.36
N LEU A 244 -16.82 -10.22 10.05
CA LEU A 244 -18.12 -10.70 10.52
C LEU A 244 -19.06 -11.02 9.36
N VAL A 245 -19.17 -10.12 8.37
CA VAL A 245 -20.00 -10.34 7.17
C VAL A 245 -19.52 -11.56 6.42
N PHE A 246 -18.20 -11.74 6.28
CA PHE A 246 -17.62 -12.96 5.73
C PHE A 246 -18.11 -14.20 6.46
N LEU A 247 -17.98 -14.27 7.79
CA LEU A 247 -18.40 -15.44 8.57
C LEU A 247 -19.90 -15.73 8.41
N LEU A 248 -20.74 -14.69 8.35
CA LEU A 248 -22.17 -14.83 8.11
C LEU A 248 -22.45 -15.32 6.68
N GLU A 249 -21.83 -14.74 5.67
CA GLU A 249 -21.99 -15.17 4.27
C GLU A 249 -21.58 -16.63 4.09
N THR A 250 -20.43 -17.04 4.65
CA THR A 250 -19.98 -18.43 4.64
C THR A 250 -21.01 -19.35 5.28
N TYR A 251 -21.54 -18.97 6.44
CA TYR A 251 -22.48 -19.81 7.19
C TYR A 251 -23.82 -19.98 6.47
N PHE A 252 -24.35 -18.92 5.84
CA PHE A 252 -25.66 -18.95 5.20
C PHE A 252 -25.64 -19.38 3.73
N PHE A 253 -24.60 -19.03 2.97
CA PHE A 253 -24.56 -19.23 1.52
C PHE A 253 -23.49 -20.23 1.06
N ASN A 254 -22.66 -20.78 1.97
CA ASN A 254 -21.48 -21.60 1.66
C ASN A 254 -20.46 -20.93 0.71
N TYR A 255 -20.63 -19.63 0.45
CA TYR A 255 -19.76 -18.79 -0.37
C TYR A 255 -19.82 -17.36 0.18
N SER A 256 -18.71 -16.63 0.08
CA SER A 256 -18.62 -15.25 0.58
C SER A 256 -17.96 -14.37 -0.46
N PHE A 257 -18.72 -13.39 -0.93
CA PHE A 257 -18.23 -12.34 -1.83
C PHE A 257 -17.21 -11.46 -1.11
N VAL A 258 -17.44 -11.19 0.19
CA VAL A 258 -16.51 -10.39 1.01
C VAL A 258 -15.18 -11.11 1.17
N ALA A 259 -15.18 -12.43 1.37
CA ALA A 259 -13.95 -13.22 1.38
C ALA A 259 -13.18 -13.07 0.07
N ASP A 260 -13.84 -13.27 -1.06
CA ASP A 260 -13.17 -13.38 -2.35
C ASP A 260 -12.61 -12.03 -2.85
N TYR A 261 -13.38 -10.95 -2.68
CA TYR A 261 -13.01 -9.64 -3.20
C TYR A 261 -12.22 -8.77 -2.22
N ILE A 262 -12.47 -8.89 -0.90
CA ILE A 262 -11.88 -7.99 0.11
C ILE A 262 -10.83 -8.74 0.93
N ILE A 263 -11.23 -9.77 1.69
CA ILE A 263 -10.34 -10.43 2.66
C ILE A 263 -9.18 -11.11 1.95
N ARG A 264 -9.46 -11.85 0.88
CA ARG A 264 -8.43 -12.53 0.10
C ARG A 264 -7.37 -11.54 -0.40
N ARG A 265 -7.79 -10.43 -1.00
CA ARG A 265 -6.87 -9.44 -1.57
C ARG A 265 -6.07 -8.68 -0.53
N ALA A 266 -6.67 -8.35 0.60
CA ALA A 266 -6.00 -7.54 1.63
C ALA A 266 -5.19 -8.36 2.64
N PHE A 267 -5.61 -9.60 2.95
CA PHE A 267 -5.08 -10.38 4.07
C PHE A 267 -4.57 -11.76 3.70
N THR A 268 -4.85 -12.30 2.51
CA THR A 268 -4.47 -13.68 2.17
C THR A 268 -3.48 -13.76 1.02
N VAL A 269 -3.69 -12.99 -0.05
CA VAL A 269 -2.76 -12.87 -1.18
C VAL A 269 -1.42 -12.28 -0.72
N PRO A 270 -1.36 -11.18 0.06
CA PRO A 270 -0.08 -10.64 0.50
C PRO A 270 0.79 -11.64 1.29
N PRO A 271 0.32 -12.31 2.36
CA PRO A 271 1.15 -13.30 3.04
C PRO A 271 1.48 -14.51 2.18
N PHE A 272 0.60 -14.96 1.29
CA PHE A 272 0.92 -16.02 0.33
C PHE A 272 2.10 -15.63 -0.57
N LEU A 273 2.08 -14.42 -1.14
CA LEU A 273 3.18 -13.92 -1.95
C LEU A 273 4.45 -13.76 -1.10
N VAL A 274 4.36 -13.24 0.13
CA VAL A 274 5.50 -13.16 1.04
C VAL A 274 6.12 -14.54 1.28
N SER A 275 5.31 -15.56 1.57
CA SER A 275 5.78 -16.94 1.74
C SER A 275 6.42 -17.49 0.45
N ALA A 276 5.84 -17.22 -0.72
CA ALA A 276 6.41 -17.66 -2.01
C ALA A 276 7.79 -17.02 -2.29
N TYR A 277 7.98 -15.74 -1.95
CA TYR A 277 9.27 -15.08 -2.05
C TYR A 277 10.30 -15.66 -1.08
N PHE A 278 9.90 -15.99 0.15
CA PHE A 278 10.82 -16.64 1.09
C PHE A 278 11.17 -18.07 0.68
N GLU A 279 10.21 -18.83 0.16
CA GLU A 279 10.44 -20.15 -0.44
C GLU A 279 11.47 -20.04 -1.58
N PHE A 280 11.27 -19.08 -2.50
CA PHE A 280 12.21 -18.78 -3.59
C PHE A 280 13.62 -18.44 -3.11
N ILE A 281 13.75 -17.61 -2.06
CA ILE A 281 15.04 -17.23 -1.46
C ILE A 281 15.69 -18.42 -0.74
N SER A 282 14.90 -19.24 -0.05
CA SER A 282 15.38 -20.38 0.72
C SER A 282 15.91 -21.52 -0.16
N ASN A 283 15.31 -21.71 -1.35
CA ASN A 283 15.74 -22.68 -2.34
C ASN A 283 16.89 -22.16 -3.24
N GLY A 284 17.73 -21.26 -2.72
CA GLY A 284 18.70 -20.43 -3.45
C GLY A 284 19.55 -21.14 -4.53
N ALA A 285 19.91 -22.40 -4.33
CA ALA A 285 20.67 -23.18 -5.32
C ALA A 285 19.87 -23.53 -6.58
N GLU A 286 18.57 -23.79 -6.45
CA GLU A 286 17.67 -24.10 -7.55
C GLU A 286 17.09 -22.83 -8.18
N SER A 287 16.86 -21.80 -7.36
CA SER A 287 16.35 -20.50 -7.83
C SER A 287 17.42 -19.60 -8.43
N GLY A 288 18.72 -19.90 -8.24
CA GLY A 288 19.82 -19.02 -8.66
C GLY A 288 19.92 -17.74 -7.82
N TRP A 289 19.28 -17.68 -6.65
CA TRP A 289 19.35 -16.54 -5.73
C TRP A 289 20.62 -16.62 -4.88
N SER A 290 21.29 -15.48 -4.72
CA SER A 290 22.46 -15.35 -3.84
C SER A 290 22.26 -14.25 -2.79
N ILE A 291 22.86 -14.41 -1.61
CA ILE A 291 22.67 -13.47 -0.50
C ILE A 291 23.15 -12.05 -0.81
N TRP A 292 24.23 -11.92 -1.58
CA TRP A 292 24.87 -10.64 -1.88
C TRP A 292 24.31 -9.95 -3.11
N ASN A 293 24.01 -10.71 -4.17
CA ASN A 293 23.60 -10.16 -5.46
C ASN A 293 22.11 -10.37 -5.77
N GLY A 294 21.39 -11.10 -4.93
CA GLY A 294 20.00 -11.47 -5.19
C GLY A 294 19.89 -12.44 -6.35
N PHE A 295 18.75 -12.36 -7.05
CA PHE A 295 18.48 -13.07 -8.29
C PHE A 295 18.85 -12.21 -9.50
N ALA A 296 19.80 -12.69 -10.29
CA ALA A 296 20.25 -12.02 -11.50
C ALA A 296 19.45 -12.51 -12.71
N SER A 297 18.58 -11.65 -13.25
CA SER A 297 17.83 -11.91 -14.50
C SER A 297 17.45 -10.62 -15.19
N ASP A 298 17.28 -10.71 -16.52
CA ASP A 298 16.73 -9.63 -17.34
C ASP A 298 15.23 -9.38 -17.06
N ARG A 299 14.53 -10.38 -16.48
CA ARG A 299 13.13 -10.25 -16.09
C ARG A 299 13.00 -9.81 -14.62
N PRO A 300 12.05 -8.92 -14.29
CA PRO A 300 11.81 -8.55 -12.90
C PRO A 300 11.41 -9.77 -12.07
N VAL A 301 11.96 -9.89 -10.86
CA VAL A 301 11.74 -11.04 -9.96
C VAL A 301 10.26 -11.31 -9.70
N SER A 302 9.43 -10.27 -9.68
CA SER A 302 8.00 -10.43 -9.45
C SER A 302 7.28 -11.18 -10.56
N PHE A 303 7.77 -11.14 -11.79
CA PHE A 303 7.26 -12.00 -12.87
C PHE A 303 7.78 -13.42 -12.73
N VAL A 304 9.06 -13.59 -12.36
CA VAL A 304 9.65 -14.93 -12.18
C VAL A 304 8.93 -15.70 -11.07
N VAL A 305 8.74 -15.07 -9.90
CA VAL A 305 7.98 -15.65 -8.78
C VAL A 305 6.50 -15.81 -9.16
N GLY A 306 5.93 -14.88 -9.93
CA GLY A 306 4.55 -15.00 -10.39
C GLY A 306 4.35 -16.21 -11.29
N GLU A 307 5.22 -16.41 -12.27
CA GLU A 307 5.15 -17.52 -13.23
C GLU A 307 5.41 -18.86 -12.55
N SER A 308 6.42 -18.95 -11.68
CA SER A 308 6.79 -20.21 -11.02
C SER A 308 5.78 -20.65 -9.96
N PHE A 309 5.17 -19.71 -9.23
CA PHE A 309 4.28 -20.04 -8.11
C PHE A 309 2.79 -19.85 -8.38
N LEU A 310 2.40 -19.02 -9.36
CA LEU A 310 0.99 -18.84 -9.77
C LEU A 310 0.66 -19.57 -11.08
N GLY A 311 1.65 -20.13 -11.79
CA GLY A 311 1.44 -21.10 -12.87
C GLY A 311 0.97 -20.52 -14.21
N HIS A 312 1.02 -19.20 -14.41
CA HIS A 312 0.68 -18.57 -15.69
C HIS A 312 1.73 -17.55 -16.12
N GLU A 313 2.06 -17.57 -17.41
CA GLU A 313 3.01 -16.65 -18.04
C GLU A 313 2.52 -15.19 -17.93
N GLY A 314 3.44 -14.27 -17.63
CA GLY A 314 3.15 -12.83 -17.53
C GLY A 314 2.40 -12.42 -16.25
N LEU A 315 2.21 -13.32 -15.28
CA LEU A 315 1.65 -12.94 -13.98
C LEU A 315 2.68 -12.20 -13.13
N ASN A 316 2.27 -11.04 -12.61
CA ASN A 316 3.09 -10.25 -11.72
C ASN A 316 2.70 -10.50 -10.25
N ALA A 317 3.61 -11.12 -9.49
CA ALA A 317 3.52 -11.30 -8.05
C ALA A 317 4.15 -10.10 -7.31
N ASN A 318 3.45 -8.97 -7.29
CA ASN A 318 3.88 -7.81 -6.52
C ASN A 318 3.85 -8.14 -5.02
N THR A 319 4.93 -7.78 -4.32
CA THR A 319 5.03 -7.90 -2.86
C THR A 319 5.49 -6.57 -2.26
N ASN A 320 5.60 -6.53 -0.94
CA ASN A 320 6.09 -5.35 -0.22
C ASN A 320 7.50 -4.95 -0.71
N THR A 321 7.78 -3.64 -0.65
CA THR A 321 9.04 -3.05 -1.12
C THR A 321 10.28 -3.82 -0.67
N PHE A 322 10.34 -4.18 0.61
CA PHE A 322 11.57 -4.68 1.23
C PHE A 322 11.88 -6.09 0.74
N LEU A 323 10.88 -6.96 0.70
CA LEU A 323 11.05 -8.34 0.24
C LEU A 323 11.36 -8.41 -1.26
N TYR A 324 10.72 -7.54 -2.06
CA TYR A 324 11.04 -7.43 -3.48
C TYR A 324 12.54 -7.12 -3.67
N GLN A 325 13.07 -6.14 -2.95
CA GLN A 325 14.47 -5.73 -3.09
C GLN A 325 15.46 -6.76 -2.54
N LEU A 326 15.08 -7.48 -1.48
CA LEU A 326 15.86 -8.62 -0.98
C LEU A 326 15.98 -9.72 -2.04
N ALA A 327 14.88 -10.02 -2.73
CA ALA A 327 14.86 -11.05 -3.75
C ALA A 327 15.64 -10.60 -5.01
N SER A 328 15.51 -9.34 -5.45
CA SER A 328 16.16 -8.86 -6.67
C SER A 328 17.64 -8.51 -6.52
N GLY A 329 18.05 -7.93 -5.40
CA GLY A 329 19.42 -7.43 -5.22
C GLY A 329 20.08 -7.85 -3.92
N GLY A 330 19.54 -8.87 -3.25
CA GLY A 330 20.12 -9.43 -2.04
C GLY A 330 20.06 -8.47 -0.86
N ILE A 331 20.93 -8.72 0.13
CA ILE A 331 20.92 -7.97 1.39
C ILE A 331 21.31 -6.50 1.20
N LEU A 332 22.18 -6.18 0.23
CA LEU A 332 22.61 -4.81 -0.04
C LEU A 332 21.46 -3.95 -0.57
N ALA A 333 20.70 -4.46 -1.54
CA ALA A 333 19.52 -3.76 -2.05
C ALA A 333 18.43 -3.60 -0.98
N TYR A 334 18.21 -4.63 -0.15
CA TYR A 334 17.31 -4.58 1.00
C TYR A 334 17.70 -3.48 2.01
N LEU A 335 18.97 -3.41 2.40
CA LEU A 335 19.45 -2.39 3.34
C LEU A 335 19.36 -0.99 2.74
N PHE A 336 19.74 -0.85 1.47
CA PHE A 336 19.65 0.42 0.76
C PHE A 336 18.22 0.93 0.65
N ILE A 337 17.25 0.10 0.22
CA ILE A 337 15.86 0.55 0.11
C ILE A 337 15.27 0.85 1.49
N THR A 338 15.64 0.06 2.50
CA THR A 338 15.20 0.31 3.88
C THR A 338 15.71 1.66 4.36
N PHE A 339 16.98 1.98 4.10
CA PHE A 339 17.55 3.29 4.39
C PHE A 339 16.81 4.42 3.65
N VAL A 340 16.50 4.26 2.36
CA VAL A 340 15.76 5.25 1.57
C VAL A 340 14.37 5.50 2.15
N VAL A 341 13.60 4.46 2.44
CA VAL A 341 12.23 4.56 2.99
C VAL A 341 12.26 5.20 4.38
N VAL A 342 13.16 4.74 5.25
CA VAL A 342 13.33 5.27 6.61
C VAL A 342 13.74 6.74 6.58
N SER A 343 14.70 7.11 5.73
CA SER A 343 15.17 8.49 5.59
C SER A 343 14.09 9.40 5.03
N PHE A 344 13.34 8.94 4.02
CA PHE A 344 12.21 9.70 3.46
C PHE A 344 11.15 10.00 4.52
N LEU A 345 10.70 8.99 5.27
CA LEU A 345 9.73 9.16 6.36
C LEU A 345 10.28 10.03 7.49
N GLY A 346 11.57 9.90 7.82
CA GLY A 346 12.26 10.76 8.78
C GLY A 346 12.24 12.23 8.35
N VAL A 347 12.54 12.52 7.08
CA VAL A 347 12.48 13.88 6.53
C VAL A 347 11.04 14.42 6.58
N VAL A 348 10.04 13.61 6.21
CA VAL A 348 8.63 13.98 6.29
C VAL A 348 8.22 14.34 7.73
N ASP A 349 8.61 13.53 8.70
CA ASP A 349 8.35 13.79 10.13
C ASP A 349 9.05 15.06 10.63
N SER A 350 10.32 15.27 10.26
CA SER A 350 11.10 16.47 10.63
C SER A 350 10.46 17.75 10.09
N ILE A 351 10.01 17.76 8.84
CA ILE A 351 9.34 18.93 8.24
C ILE A 351 7.95 19.12 8.86
N TYR A 352 7.21 18.04 9.09
CA TYR A 352 5.89 18.10 9.73
C TYR A 352 5.97 18.66 11.15
N SER A 353 7.00 18.32 11.91
CA SER A 353 7.21 18.81 13.28
C SER A 353 7.32 20.32 13.35
N CYS A 354 8.00 20.93 12.37
CA CYS A 354 8.06 22.39 12.21
C CYS A 354 6.72 22.98 11.75
N ARG A 355 6.17 22.42 10.66
CA ARG A 355 5.18 23.10 9.83
C ARG A 355 3.73 22.77 10.15
N LYS A 356 3.48 21.60 10.75
CA LYS A 356 2.16 21.03 10.97
C LYS A 356 1.25 21.13 9.73
N ASN A 357 1.82 20.99 8.54
CA ASN A 357 1.07 21.04 7.29
C ASN A 357 0.31 19.71 7.09
N PRO A 358 -1.03 19.74 6.91
CA PRO A 358 -1.85 18.55 6.68
C PRO A 358 -1.35 17.66 5.54
N LEU A 359 -0.70 18.25 4.52
CA LEU A 359 -0.18 17.49 3.38
C LEU A 359 0.83 16.40 3.79
N PHE A 360 1.61 16.62 4.84
CA PHE A 360 2.55 15.59 5.30
C PHE A 360 1.84 14.40 5.96
N ILE A 361 0.67 14.61 6.59
CA ILE A 361 -0.19 13.51 7.07
C ILE A 361 -0.71 12.71 5.87
N PHE A 362 -1.18 13.40 4.82
CA PHE A 362 -1.59 12.71 3.59
C PHE A 362 -0.43 11.92 2.97
N ILE A 363 0.77 12.50 2.86
CA ILE A 363 1.96 11.82 2.35
C ILE A 363 2.27 10.58 3.19
N GLY A 364 2.30 10.70 4.53
CA GLY A 364 2.54 9.56 5.42
C GLY A 364 1.50 8.44 5.26
N PHE A 365 0.22 8.82 5.17
CA PHE A 365 -0.89 7.90 4.94
C PHE A 365 -0.76 7.17 3.59
N ALA A 366 -0.66 7.91 2.49
CA ALA A 366 -0.70 7.35 1.15
C ALA A 366 0.59 6.58 0.84
N PHE A 367 1.75 7.11 1.25
CA PHE A 367 3.03 6.41 1.14
C PHE A 367 3.05 5.13 1.98
N GLY A 368 2.53 5.17 3.20
CA GLY A 368 2.45 4.02 4.09
C GLY A 368 1.64 2.86 3.49
N ILE A 369 0.48 3.14 2.88
CA ILE A 369 -0.32 2.12 2.18
C ILE A 369 0.41 1.60 0.94
N LEU A 370 0.95 2.50 0.11
CA LEU A 370 1.53 2.11 -1.18
C LEU A 370 2.82 1.29 -1.02
N VAL A 371 3.69 1.59 -0.04
CA VAL A 371 4.95 0.86 0.18
C VAL A 371 4.71 -0.58 0.67
N VAL A 372 3.59 -0.81 1.33
CA VAL A 372 3.16 -2.14 1.76
C VAL A 372 2.74 -3.00 0.57
N GLU A 373 2.15 -2.41 -0.47
CA GLU A 373 1.65 -3.13 -1.66
C GLU A 373 2.66 -3.16 -2.82
N GLN A 374 3.51 -2.15 -2.93
CA GLN A 374 4.36 -1.90 -4.11
C GLN A 374 5.79 -1.56 -3.71
N ASN A 375 6.70 -1.53 -4.69
CA ASN A 375 8.08 -1.10 -4.52
C ASN A 375 8.20 0.42 -4.28
N ALA A 376 9.02 0.86 -3.34
CA ALA A 376 9.15 2.26 -2.96
C ALA A 376 9.62 3.18 -4.09
N THR A 377 10.43 2.68 -5.03
CA THR A 377 10.78 3.45 -6.24
C THR A 377 9.54 3.76 -7.08
N THR A 378 8.66 2.77 -7.26
CA THR A 378 7.35 2.92 -7.89
C THR A 378 6.44 3.87 -7.10
N VAL A 379 6.48 3.84 -5.76
CA VAL A 379 5.68 4.78 -4.95
C VAL A 379 6.17 6.22 -5.11
N LEU A 380 7.49 6.46 -5.00
CA LEU A 380 8.07 7.80 -5.06
C LEU A 380 7.98 8.39 -6.47
N VAL A 381 8.39 7.62 -7.48
CA VAL A 381 8.50 8.09 -8.86
C VAL A 381 7.20 7.84 -9.60
N SER A 382 6.71 6.60 -9.65
CA SER A 382 5.59 6.24 -10.53
C SER A 382 4.21 6.57 -9.98
N SER A 383 4.03 6.65 -8.66
CA SER A 383 2.74 7.02 -8.03
C SER A 383 2.64 8.51 -7.71
N GLY A 384 3.67 9.29 -8.03
CA GLY A 384 3.68 10.75 -7.89
C GLY A 384 3.90 11.26 -6.47
N MET A 385 4.17 10.38 -5.50
CA MET A 385 4.37 10.79 -4.09
C MET A 385 5.59 11.69 -3.91
N GLY A 386 6.66 11.49 -4.68
CA GLY A 386 7.83 12.37 -4.67
C GLY A 386 7.50 13.80 -5.09
N ILE A 387 6.63 13.96 -6.10
CA ILE A 387 6.20 15.29 -6.57
C ILE A 387 5.29 15.95 -5.55
N ILE A 388 4.35 15.20 -4.97
CA ILE A 388 3.49 15.71 -3.90
C ILE A 388 4.33 16.12 -2.70
N PHE A 389 5.38 15.36 -2.37
CA PHE A 389 6.34 15.71 -1.33
C PHE A 389 7.09 17.00 -1.64
N ILE A 390 7.58 17.19 -2.86
CA ILE A 390 8.25 18.44 -3.28
C ILE A 390 7.27 19.61 -3.16
N LEU A 391 6.06 19.49 -3.71
CA LEU A 391 5.01 20.52 -3.64
C LEU A 391 4.64 20.85 -2.19
N ALA A 392 4.50 19.85 -1.33
CA ALA A 392 4.21 20.03 0.09
C ALA A 392 5.38 20.70 0.85
N SER A 393 6.62 20.38 0.48
CA SER A 393 7.85 20.91 1.07
C SER A 393 8.05 22.40 0.76
N ILE A 394 7.66 22.85 -0.43
CA ILE A 394 7.73 24.28 -0.80
C ILE A 394 6.46 25.07 -0.44
N ASN A 395 5.41 24.39 0.02
CA ASN A 395 4.15 25.01 0.44
C ASN A 395 4.21 25.64 1.84
N GLY A 396 3.88 26.93 1.96
CA GLY A 396 3.89 27.69 3.21
C GLY A 396 2.75 27.37 4.20
N TYR A 397 3.13 27.12 5.46
CA TYR A 397 2.36 26.92 6.71
C TYR A 397 0.80 27.03 6.67
N GLY A 398 0.13 25.91 6.96
CA GLY A 398 -0.63 25.69 8.22
C GLY A 398 -1.90 26.48 8.55
N ASN A 399 -2.31 27.50 7.79
CA ASN A 399 -3.62 28.17 8.01
C ASN A 399 -4.79 27.47 7.28
N PHE A 400 -4.71 26.15 7.06
CA PHE A 400 -5.88 25.39 6.60
C PHE A 400 -6.99 25.36 7.66
N LEU A 401 -6.69 25.49 8.95
CA LEU A 401 -7.73 25.49 9.98
C LEU A 401 -8.31 26.88 10.27
N ASN A 402 -7.54 27.96 10.05
CA ASN A 402 -7.94 29.32 10.41
C ASN A 402 -8.68 30.10 9.30
N ALA A 403 -8.68 29.65 8.04
CA ALA A 403 -9.39 30.31 6.95
C ALA A 403 -10.93 30.10 6.95
N ARG A 404 -11.52 29.91 8.13
CA ARG A 404 -12.97 29.86 8.38
C ARG A 404 -13.47 31.10 9.15
N LYS A 405 -12.61 32.09 9.37
CA LYS A 405 -12.99 33.42 9.83
C LYS A 405 -13.04 34.37 8.64
#